data_AF-A0AA39XCQ8-F1
#
_entry.id   AF-A0AA39XCQ8-F1
#
_cell.length_a   1.000
_cell.length_b   1.000
_cell.length_c   1.000
_cell.angle_alpha   90.00
_cell.angle_beta   90.00
_cell.angle_gamma   90.00
#
_symmetry.space_group_name_H-M   'P 1'
#
loop_
_entity.id
_entity.type
_entity.pdbx_description
1 polymer ?
#
loop_
_entity_poly.entity_id
_entity_poly.type
_entity_poly.pdbx_seq_one_letter_code
_entity_poly.pdbx_strand_id
1 'polypeptide(L)'
;QADFSREETIAAVQDFFAFATKMYADKTAFESPAEGGWPTITRDSMRLFGKTDEVVDLLGHLPYPAASDLDARLQLMPAMPFAAFQHDACFGQDDNALGLHVLTEGMIYEHVPPHIVGLTVRPVNDHGVLLDTKEGVVWWHETYPEFKSLTPFLAIGMPDDDDDAPDKHFQEAVDMVKGIYRAHGWPDLERYRKKDCLKAIHIALRDNFP
;
A
#
# COMPACT_ATOMS: atom_id res chain seq x y z
N GLN A 1 -17.72 19.61 -4.76
CA GLN A 1 -16.79 18.58 -4.25
C GLN A 1 -17.59 17.78 -3.23
N ALA A 2 -17.52 16.46 -3.26
CA ALA A 2 -18.18 15.65 -2.23
C ALA A 2 -17.33 15.74 -0.96
N ASP A 3 -17.98 15.89 0.20
CA ASP A 3 -17.29 15.83 1.48
C ASP A 3 -16.78 14.40 1.73
N PHE A 4 -15.69 14.26 2.48
CA PHE A 4 -15.16 12.95 2.86
C PHE A 4 -16.22 12.08 3.54
N SER A 5 -16.31 10.81 3.12
CA SER A 5 -17.07 9.77 3.82
C SER A 5 -16.15 8.65 4.28
N ARG A 6 -16.12 8.43 5.60
CA ARG A 6 -15.40 7.33 6.22
C ARG A 6 -15.92 5.99 5.70
N GLU A 7 -17.23 5.83 5.64
CA GLU A 7 -17.90 4.60 5.21
C GLU A 7 -17.63 4.28 3.73
N GLU A 8 -17.69 5.27 2.84
CA GLU A 8 -17.35 5.07 1.43
C GLU A 8 -15.86 4.74 1.25
N THR A 9 -14.98 5.35 2.06
CA THR A 9 -13.54 5.04 2.06
C THR A 9 -13.27 3.61 2.52
N ILE A 10 -13.90 3.17 3.61
CA ILE A 10 -13.81 1.78 4.10
C ILE A 10 -14.29 0.82 3.01
N ALA A 11 -15.45 1.10 2.40
CA ALA A 11 -16.01 0.28 1.32
C ALA A 11 -15.07 0.21 0.11
N ALA A 12 -14.47 1.33 -0.30
CA ALA A 12 -13.54 1.37 -1.43
C ALA A 12 -12.29 0.52 -1.18
N VAL A 13 -11.72 0.59 0.03
CA VAL A 13 -10.56 -0.24 0.41
C VAL A 13 -10.95 -1.72 0.48
N GLN A 14 -12.11 -2.05 1.05
CA GLN A 14 -12.65 -3.43 1.05
C GLN A 14 -12.85 -3.97 -0.36
N ASP A 15 -13.43 -3.18 -1.27
CA ASP A 15 -13.65 -3.56 -2.66
C ASP A 15 -12.33 -3.80 -3.40
N PHE A 16 -11.30 -3.00 -3.11
CA PHE A 16 -9.95 -3.24 -3.63
C PHE A 16 -9.41 -4.61 -3.18
N PHE A 17 -9.46 -4.93 -1.88
CA PHE A 17 -9.01 -6.23 -1.38
C PHE A 17 -9.83 -7.39 -1.97
N ALA A 18 -11.16 -7.22 -2.07
CA ALA A 18 -12.04 -8.19 -2.70
C ALA A 18 -11.67 -8.41 -4.17
N PHE A 19 -11.34 -7.34 -4.91
CA PHE A 19 -10.84 -7.42 -6.28
C PHE A 19 -9.49 -8.13 -6.36
N ALA A 20 -8.54 -7.81 -5.48
CA ALA A 20 -7.24 -8.46 -5.44
C ALA A 20 -7.36 -9.98 -5.28
N THR A 21 -8.32 -10.48 -4.50
CA THR A 21 -8.57 -11.93 -4.37
C THR A 21 -9.13 -12.59 -5.62
N LYS A 22 -9.82 -11.83 -6.47
CA LYS A 22 -10.26 -12.32 -7.78
C LYS A 22 -9.10 -12.36 -8.77
N MET A 23 -8.12 -11.47 -8.63
CA MET A 23 -6.98 -11.33 -9.53
C MET A 23 -5.80 -12.25 -9.16
N TYR A 24 -5.19 -12.10 -7.98
CA TYR A 24 -3.95 -12.80 -7.60
C TYR A 24 -3.89 -13.27 -6.15
N ALA A 25 -4.46 -12.52 -5.21
CA ALA A 25 -4.29 -12.76 -3.77
C ALA A 25 -5.09 -13.97 -3.25
N ASP A 26 -4.60 -14.67 -2.22
CA ASP A 26 -5.43 -15.66 -1.52
C ASP A 26 -6.58 -14.98 -0.76
N LYS A 27 -7.69 -15.70 -0.51
CA LYS A 27 -8.79 -15.16 0.30
C LYS A 27 -8.39 -14.89 1.74
N THR A 28 -7.36 -15.54 2.25
CA THR A 28 -6.79 -15.30 3.58
C THR A 28 -5.72 -14.21 3.58
N ALA A 29 -5.49 -13.52 2.45
CA ALA A 29 -4.44 -12.52 2.35
C ALA A 29 -4.73 -11.24 3.15
N PHE A 30 -5.99 -11.02 3.54
CA PHE A 30 -6.41 -9.87 4.32
C PHE A 30 -7.46 -10.24 5.35
N GLU A 31 -7.60 -9.40 6.36
CA GLU A 31 -8.54 -9.53 7.46
C GLU A 31 -9.36 -8.24 7.58
N SER A 32 -10.61 -8.39 8.03
CA SER A 32 -11.49 -7.27 8.34
C SER A 32 -11.61 -7.11 9.85
N PRO A 33 -11.70 -5.87 10.36
CA PRO A 33 -11.91 -5.64 11.78
C PRO A 33 -13.28 -6.15 12.24
N ALA A 34 -13.42 -6.29 13.57
CA ALA A 34 -14.72 -6.45 14.20
C ALA A 34 -15.55 -5.15 14.06
N GLU A 35 -16.84 -5.20 14.42
CA GLU A 35 -17.75 -4.03 14.35
C GLU A 35 -17.22 -2.81 15.13
N GLY A 36 -16.51 -3.04 16.24
CA GLY A 36 -15.87 -1.99 17.04
C GLY A 36 -14.45 -1.61 16.60
N GLY A 37 -13.99 -2.08 15.44
CA GLY A 37 -12.65 -1.82 14.92
C GLY A 37 -11.57 -2.78 15.46
N TRP A 38 -10.32 -2.48 15.11
CA TRP A 38 -9.13 -3.20 15.59
C TRP A 38 -8.79 -2.79 17.03
N PRO A 39 -8.68 -3.74 17.97
CA PRO A 39 -8.39 -3.42 19.38
C PRO A 39 -6.99 -2.83 19.59
N THR A 40 -6.08 -3.03 18.64
CA THR A 40 -4.71 -2.49 18.67
C THR A 40 -4.65 -1.03 18.23
N ILE A 41 -5.67 -0.52 17.54
CA ILE A 41 -5.71 0.84 17.00
C ILE A 41 -6.69 1.66 17.85
N THR A 42 -6.12 2.47 18.74
CA THR A 42 -6.86 3.35 19.65
C THR A 42 -6.23 4.73 19.65
N ARG A 43 -6.95 5.74 20.13
CA ARG A 43 -6.38 7.09 20.28
C ARG A 43 -5.15 7.10 21.19
N ASP A 44 -5.15 6.26 22.22
CA ASP A 44 -4.02 6.13 23.13
C ASP A 44 -2.82 5.43 22.48
N SER A 45 -3.05 4.32 21.75
CA SER A 45 -1.96 3.60 21.06
C SER A 45 -1.39 4.36 19.86
N MET A 46 -2.18 5.24 19.25
CA MET A 46 -1.78 6.04 18.08
C MET A 46 -1.38 7.48 18.46
N ARG A 47 -1.33 7.82 19.76
CA ARG A 47 -1.14 9.21 20.22
C ARG A 47 0.13 9.85 19.66
N LEU A 48 1.23 9.10 19.62
CA LEU A 48 2.52 9.61 19.14
C LEU A 48 2.62 9.65 17.62
N PHE A 49 1.67 9.04 16.90
CA PHE A 49 1.58 9.14 15.43
C PHE A 49 1.06 10.50 14.96
N GLY A 50 0.58 11.36 15.88
CA GLY A 50 0.30 12.77 15.57
C GLY A 50 -0.83 13.01 14.55
N LYS A 51 -1.58 11.98 14.18
CA LYS A 51 -2.73 12.08 13.26
C LYS A 51 -4.00 12.50 13.99
N THR A 52 -4.96 13.01 13.23
CA THR A 52 -6.28 13.39 13.76
C THR A 52 -7.06 12.18 14.26
N ASP A 53 -8.00 12.40 15.18
CA ASP A 53 -8.92 11.37 15.66
C ASP A 53 -9.73 10.74 14.50
N GLU A 54 -10.06 11.51 13.46
CA GLU A 54 -10.75 11.04 12.25
C GLU A 54 -9.91 9.99 11.49
N VAL A 55 -8.60 10.24 11.33
CA VAL A 55 -7.67 9.29 10.72
C VAL A 55 -7.55 8.05 11.58
N VAL A 56 -7.37 8.19 12.90
CA VAL A 56 -7.22 7.04 13.80
C VAL A 56 -8.48 6.17 13.79
N ASP A 57 -9.67 6.79 13.81
CA ASP A 57 -10.94 6.08 13.72
C ASP A 57 -11.08 5.34 12.37
N LEU A 58 -10.75 5.99 11.26
CA LEU A 58 -10.73 5.33 9.94
C LEU A 58 -9.79 4.12 9.93
N LEU A 59 -8.53 4.29 10.37
CA LEU A 59 -7.54 3.22 10.40
C LEU A 59 -8.00 2.04 11.27
N GLY A 60 -8.73 2.31 12.36
CA GLY A 60 -9.35 1.29 13.20
C GLY A 60 -10.36 0.41 12.47
N HIS A 61 -10.92 0.87 11.34
CA HIS A 61 -12.01 0.20 10.63
C HIS A 61 -11.64 -0.27 9.20
N LEU A 62 -10.42 -0.01 8.74
CA LEU A 62 -9.95 -0.54 7.45
C LEU A 62 -9.62 -2.04 7.54
N PRO A 63 -9.83 -2.81 6.46
CA PRO A 63 -9.23 -4.12 6.32
C PRO A 63 -7.72 -4.00 6.03
N TYR A 64 -6.95 -5.02 6.42
CA TYR A 64 -5.50 -5.01 6.28
C TYR A 64 -4.94 -6.36 5.85
N PRO A 65 -3.72 -6.41 5.27
CA PRO A 65 -3.02 -7.66 5.03
C PRO A 65 -2.92 -8.52 6.29
N ALA A 66 -3.21 -9.81 6.18
CA ALA A 66 -3.15 -10.73 7.32
C ALA A 66 -1.71 -10.92 7.83
N ALA A 67 -0.75 -10.95 6.91
CA ALA A 67 0.66 -11.13 7.22
C ALA A 67 1.25 -9.90 7.95
N SER A 68 1.96 -10.16 9.06
CA SER A 68 2.75 -9.13 9.74
C SER A 68 4.08 -8.85 9.03
N ASP A 69 4.68 -9.87 8.41
CA ASP A 69 5.91 -9.77 7.63
C ASP A 69 5.70 -8.94 6.35
N LEU A 70 6.52 -7.90 6.17
CA LEU A 70 6.45 -6.94 5.08
C LEU A 70 6.53 -7.62 3.71
N ASP A 71 7.38 -8.63 3.55
CA ASP A 71 7.60 -9.31 2.26
C ASP A 71 6.41 -10.21 1.87
N ALA A 72 5.59 -10.59 2.85
CA ALA A 72 4.40 -11.41 2.66
C ALA A 72 3.10 -10.58 2.60
N ARG A 73 3.15 -9.26 2.82
CA ARG A 73 1.97 -8.40 2.74
C ARG A 73 1.46 -8.32 1.31
N LEU A 74 0.15 -8.15 1.18
CA LEU A 74 -0.47 -7.80 -0.10
C LEU A 74 0.18 -6.51 -0.61
N GLN A 75 0.57 -6.49 -1.88
CA GLN A 75 1.16 -5.32 -2.51
C GLN A 75 0.15 -4.62 -3.41
N LEU A 76 0.11 -3.29 -3.36
CA LEU A 76 -0.70 -2.46 -4.27
C LEU A 76 -0.16 -2.50 -5.70
N MET A 77 1.17 -2.47 -5.80
CA MET A 77 1.94 -2.68 -7.03
C MET A 77 3.26 -3.36 -6.65
N PRO A 78 4.04 -3.89 -7.61
CA PRO A 78 5.31 -4.54 -7.30
C PRO A 78 6.18 -3.67 -6.38
N ALA A 79 6.70 -4.27 -5.31
CA ALA A 79 7.51 -3.62 -4.27
C ALA A 79 6.80 -2.52 -3.46
N MET A 80 5.46 -2.46 -3.48
CA MET A 80 4.66 -1.54 -2.65
C MET A 80 3.67 -2.30 -1.77
N PRO A 81 4.11 -2.82 -0.61
CA PRO A 81 3.22 -3.51 0.33
C PRO A 81 2.21 -2.53 0.95
N PHE A 82 1.00 -3.02 1.22
CA PHE A 82 0.03 -2.28 2.02
C PHE A 82 0.52 -2.13 3.46
N ALA A 83 0.18 -0.99 4.07
CA ALA A 83 0.29 -0.83 5.51
C ALA A 83 -0.66 -1.78 6.24
N ALA A 84 -0.21 -2.26 7.40
CA ALA A 84 -0.97 -3.16 8.25
C ALA A 84 -0.95 -2.59 9.67
N PHE A 85 -1.67 -1.47 9.86
CA PHE A 85 -1.68 -0.73 11.12
C PHE A 85 -2.16 -1.58 12.31
N GLN A 86 -2.94 -2.63 12.08
CA GLN A 86 -3.34 -3.56 13.14
C GLN A 86 -2.15 -4.31 13.76
N HIS A 87 -1.09 -4.53 12.98
CA HIS A 87 0.20 -5.08 13.43
C HIS A 87 1.19 -3.99 13.82
N ASP A 88 1.18 -2.88 13.08
CA ASP A 88 2.19 -1.80 13.20
C ASP A 88 1.85 -0.76 14.29
N ALA A 89 0.63 -0.73 14.82
CA ALA A 89 0.21 0.23 15.86
C ALA A 89 1.03 0.14 17.15
N CYS A 90 1.70 -0.99 17.41
CA CYS A 90 2.64 -1.10 18.54
C CYS A 90 3.83 -0.11 18.42
N PHE A 91 4.20 0.31 17.21
CA PHE A 91 5.23 1.34 17.01
C PHE A 91 4.76 2.74 17.42
N GLY A 92 3.45 2.96 17.59
CA GLY A 92 2.88 4.23 18.04
C GLY A 92 2.96 4.47 19.56
N GLN A 93 3.43 3.48 20.34
CA GLN A 93 3.46 3.54 21.81
C GLN A 93 4.83 3.86 22.42
N ASP A 94 5.92 3.73 21.64
CA ASP A 94 7.30 3.94 22.08
C ASP A 94 7.95 5.14 21.36
N ASP A 95 9.23 5.44 21.68
CA ASP A 95 10.09 6.41 20.95
C ASP A 95 10.25 6.07 19.43
N ASN A 96 9.67 4.97 18.98
CA ASN A 96 9.62 4.48 17.59
C ASN A 96 8.44 5.03 16.76
N ALA A 97 7.65 5.98 17.26
CA ALA A 97 6.58 6.61 16.46
C ALA A 97 7.13 7.29 15.18
N LEU A 98 8.37 7.78 15.22
CA LEU A 98 9.14 8.22 14.06
C LEU A 98 9.22 7.11 12.99
N GLY A 99 9.38 5.86 13.42
CA GLY A 99 9.40 4.69 12.54
C GLY A 99 8.09 4.47 11.80
N LEU A 100 6.93 4.70 12.44
CA LEU A 100 5.63 4.54 11.79
C LEU A 100 5.35 5.63 10.73
N HIS A 101 5.75 6.88 11.03
CA HIS A 101 5.73 7.97 10.07
C HIS A 101 6.63 7.68 8.87
N VAL A 102 7.92 7.43 9.09
CA VAL A 102 8.86 7.14 7.99
C VAL A 102 8.43 5.92 7.19
N LEU A 103 7.90 4.88 7.85
CA LEU A 103 7.44 3.67 7.18
C LEU A 103 6.30 3.93 6.19
N THR A 104 5.34 4.78 6.55
CA THR A 104 4.09 4.98 5.78
C THR A 104 4.10 6.24 4.91
N GLU A 105 4.86 7.25 5.30
CA GLU A 105 4.90 8.58 4.68
C GLU A 105 6.26 8.92 4.08
N GLY A 106 7.27 8.06 4.26
CA GLY A 106 8.60 8.27 3.71
C GLY A 106 9.32 9.44 4.37
N MET A 107 10.28 10.05 3.66
CA MET A 107 11.12 11.11 4.21
C MET A 107 10.42 12.46 4.34
N ILE A 108 9.23 12.60 3.75
CA ILE A 108 8.43 13.83 3.80
C ILE A 108 7.51 13.92 5.03
N TYR A 109 7.55 12.94 5.95
CA TYR A 109 6.56 12.79 7.03
C TYR A 109 6.38 14.07 7.88
N GLU A 110 7.43 14.87 8.09
CA GLU A 110 7.36 16.14 8.84
C GLU A 110 6.48 17.20 8.18
N HIS A 111 6.25 17.05 6.87
CA HIS A 111 5.42 17.93 6.07
C HIS A 111 4.04 17.35 5.81
N VAL A 112 3.78 16.09 6.17
CA VAL A 112 2.47 15.46 5.97
C VAL A 112 1.48 15.96 7.01
N PRO A 113 0.39 16.65 6.61
CA PRO A 113 -0.60 17.14 7.53
C PRO A 113 -1.26 16.00 8.35
N PRO A 114 -1.75 16.27 9.58
CA PRO A 114 -2.36 15.25 10.44
C PRO A 114 -3.63 14.54 9.90
N HIS A 115 -4.25 15.09 8.86
CA HIS A 115 -5.41 14.52 8.17
C HIS A 115 -5.03 13.71 6.92
N ILE A 116 -3.74 13.58 6.64
CA ILE A 116 -3.19 12.78 5.55
C ILE A 116 -2.41 11.61 6.13
N VAL A 117 -2.58 10.41 5.57
CA VAL A 117 -1.91 9.18 6.02
C VAL A 117 -1.51 8.27 4.87
N GLY A 118 -0.38 7.59 4.99
CA GLY A 118 0.07 6.59 4.02
C GLY A 118 -0.70 5.27 4.10
N LEU A 119 -1.10 4.72 2.95
CA LEU A 119 -1.75 3.40 2.83
C LEU A 119 -0.77 2.26 2.49
N THR A 120 0.47 2.59 2.14
CA THR A 120 1.52 1.65 1.76
C THR A 120 2.76 1.84 2.64
N VAL A 121 3.61 0.84 2.71
CA VAL A 121 4.85 0.87 3.50
C VAL A 121 6.07 0.89 2.60
N ARG A 122 7.18 1.45 3.11
CA ARG A 122 8.46 1.53 2.39
C ARG A 122 8.27 2.10 0.98
N PRO A 123 7.80 3.36 0.84
CA PRO A 123 7.82 4.01 -0.46
C PRO A 123 9.28 4.11 -0.91
N VAL A 124 9.74 3.14 -1.71
CA VAL A 124 11.03 3.24 -2.40
C VAL A 124 10.93 4.51 -3.24
N ASN A 125 11.91 5.42 -3.11
CA ASN A 125 11.95 6.70 -3.81
C ASN A 125 10.75 7.63 -3.54
N ASP A 126 10.24 7.66 -2.30
CA ASP A 126 9.12 8.53 -1.88
C ASP A 126 7.81 8.28 -2.65
N HIS A 127 7.62 7.15 -3.34
CA HIS A 127 6.34 6.80 -3.97
C HIS A 127 5.35 6.24 -2.92
N GLY A 128 4.85 7.09 -2.04
CA GLY A 128 3.77 6.75 -1.11
C GLY A 128 2.39 6.98 -1.72
N VAL A 129 1.43 6.11 -1.37
CA VAL A 129 0.00 6.39 -1.58
C VAL A 129 -0.55 7.04 -0.34
N LEU A 130 -0.92 8.31 -0.45
CA LEU A 130 -1.39 9.14 0.66
C LEU A 130 -2.90 9.34 0.57
N LEU A 131 -3.63 9.02 1.62
CA LEU A 131 -5.05 9.28 1.75
C LEU A 131 -5.25 10.60 2.51
N ASP A 132 -5.95 11.54 1.87
CA ASP A 132 -6.41 12.78 2.48
C ASP A 132 -7.86 12.62 2.95
N THR A 133 -8.07 12.59 4.27
CA THR A 133 -9.40 12.42 4.87
C THR A 133 -10.20 13.71 4.95
N LYS A 134 -9.63 14.85 4.55
CA LYS A 134 -10.38 16.11 4.45
C LYS A 134 -11.02 16.24 3.08
N GLU A 135 -10.27 15.91 2.04
CA GLU A 135 -10.71 16.03 0.64
C GLU A 135 -11.27 14.71 0.09
N GLY A 136 -11.09 13.58 0.79
CA GLY A 136 -11.58 12.26 0.39
C GLY A 136 -10.92 11.72 -0.87
N VAL A 137 -9.63 12.02 -1.05
CA VAL A 137 -8.86 11.66 -2.24
C VAL A 137 -7.60 10.90 -1.87
N VAL A 138 -7.20 10.02 -2.79
CA VAL A 138 -5.94 9.28 -2.71
C VAL A 138 -4.94 9.92 -3.67
N TRP A 139 -3.83 10.40 -3.13
CA TRP A 139 -2.74 11.01 -3.86
C TRP A 139 -1.62 10.01 -4.08
N TRP A 140 -1.03 10.06 -5.27
CA TRP A 140 0.37 9.67 -5.42
C TRP A 140 1.23 10.81 -4.92
N HIS A 141 2.23 10.54 -4.08
CA HIS A 141 3.10 11.57 -3.51
C HIS A 141 3.59 12.62 -4.54
N GLU A 142 4.03 12.18 -5.73
CA GLU A 142 4.50 13.07 -6.81
C GLU A 142 3.43 14.01 -7.39
N THR A 143 2.16 13.66 -7.18
CA THR A 143 1.01 14.39 -7.71
C THR A 143 0.46 15.40 -6.73
N TYR A 144 0.87 15.34 -5.45
CA TYR A 144 0.43 16.30 -4.44
C TYR A 144 1.19 17.63 -4.62
N PRO A 145 0.49 18.75 -4.91
CA PRO A 145 1.15 20.01 -5.27
C PRO A 145 2.15 20.53 -4.24
N GLU A 146 1.88 20.32 -2.95
CA GLU A 146 2.73 20.80 -1.85
C GLU A 146 4.01 19.93 -1.69
N PHE A 147 3.94 18.64 -2.05
CA PHE A 147 5.09 17.74 -1.97
C PHE A 147 5.93 17.74 -3.24
N LYS A 148 5.34 18.10 -4.39
CA LYS A 148 6.06 18.24 -5.65
C LYS A 148 7.25 19.20 -5.56
N SER A 149 7.18 20.24 -4.74
CA SER A 149 8.31 21.16 -4.49
C SER A 149 9.38 20.64 -3.52
N LEU A 150 9.12 19.56 -2.78
CA LEU A 150 10.05 18.94 -1.83
C LEU A 150 10.87 17.81 -2.48
N THR A 151 10.36 17.22 -3.57
CA THR A 151 11.07 16.21 -4.38
C THR A 151 12.49 16.62 -4.84
N PRO A 152 12.81 17.89 -5.21
CA PRO A 152 14.16 18.25 -5.64
C PRO A 152 15.19 18.28 -4.50
N PHE A 153 14.76 18.44 -3.24
CA PHE A 153 15.66 18.53 -2.08
C PHE A 153 16.03 17.16 -1.51
N LEU A 154 15.15 16.16 -1.64
CA LEU A 154 15.36 14.78 -1.16
C LEU A 154 16.22 13.93 -2.12
N ALA A 155 16.27 14.30 -3.39
CA ALA A 155 17.15 13.69 -4.39
C ALA A 155 18.66 13.98 -4.15
N ILE A 156 19.04 14.88 -3.23
CA ILE A 156 20.42 15.35 -3.04
C ILE A 156 21.26 14.38 -2.15
N GLY A 157 20.67 13.29 -1.65
CA GLY A 157 21.31 12.42 -0.64
C GLY A 157 21.53 10.97 -1.03
N MET A 158 20.95 10.48 -2.12
CA MET A 158 21.25 9.13 -2.63
C MET A 158 22.13 9.31 -3.86
N PRO A 159 23.29 8.62 -3.96
CA PRO A 159 24.04 8.64 -5.20
C PRO A 159 23.07 8.26 -6.32
N ASP A 160 23.07 9.05 -7.39
CA ASP A 160 22.54 8.65 -8.68
C ASP A 160 23.32 7.40 -9.10
N ASP A 161 22.93 6.23 -8.59
CA ASP A 161 23.29 4.98 -9.22
C ASP A 161 22.54 5.04 -10.56
N ASP A 162 23.26 5.41 -11.61
CA ASP A 162 22.87 5.54 -13.03
C ASP A 162 22.28 4.22 -13.64
N ASP A 163 21.60 3.40 -12.86
CA ASP A 163 21.03 2.08 -13.21
C ASP A 163 19.52 1.98 -12.89
N ASP A 164 18.80 3.10 -12.81
CA ASP A 164 17.34 3.18 -12.57
C ASP A 164 16.47 2.73 -13.78
N ALA A 165 17.10 2.33 -14.89
CA ALA A 165 16.37 1.53 -15.87
C ALA A 165 16.07 0.18 -15.20
N PRO A 166 14.80 -0.26 -15.11
CA PRO A 166 14.52 -1.59 -14.58
C PRO A 166 15.41 -2.57 -15.33
N ASP A 167 16.19 -3.38 -14.58
CA ASP A 167 17.06 -4.40 -15.15
C ASP A 167 16.30 -5.06 -16.30
N LYS A 168 16.93 -5.14 -17.47
CA LYS A 168 16.32 -5.74 -18.67
C LYS A 168 15.64 -7.07 -18.32
N HIS A 169 16.20 -7.81 -17.37
CA HIS A 169 15.63 -9.04 -16.83
C HIS A 169 14.28 -8.83 -16.10
N PHE A 170 14.14 -7.78 -15.29
CA PHE A 170 12.86 -7.41 -14.65
C PHE A 170 11.79 -7.04 -15.67
N GLN A 171 12.14 -6.24 -16.69
CA GLN A 171 11.17 -5.84 -17.71
C GLN A 171 10.70 -7.04 -18.55
N GLU A 172 11.62 -7.95 -18.91
CA GLU A 172 11.30 -9.21 -19.57
C GLU A 172 10.35 -10.09 -18.72
N ALA A 173 10.59 -10.18 -17.41
CA ALA A 173 9.71 -10.88 -16.48
C ALA A 173 8.31 -10.26 -16.43
N VAL A 174 8.22 -8.93 -16.34
CA VAL A 174 6.95 -8.19 -16.31
C VAL A 174 6.14 -8.43 -17.59
N ASP A 175 6.79 -8.37 -18.76
CA ASP A 175 6.10 -8.55 -20.04
C ASP A 175 5.66 -10.00 -20.26
N MET A 176 6.48 -10.97 -19.83
CA MET A 176 6.09 -12.39 -19.78
C MET A 176 4.85 -12.60 -18.90
N VAL A 177 4.86 -12.07 -17.67
CA VAL A 177 3.74 -12.20 -16.73
C VAL A 177 2.47 -11.57 -17.30
N LYS A 178 2.56 -10.36 -17.88
CA LYS A 178 1.43 -9.71 -18.58
C LYS A 178 0.86 -10.59 -19.70
N GLY A 179 1.73 -11.24 -20.47
CA GLY A 179 1.34 -12.19 -21.52
C GLY A 179 0.55 -13.37 -20.96
N ILE A 180 1.00 -13.94 -19.86
CA ILE A 180 0.32 -15.05 -19.18
C ILE A 180 -1.06 -14.62 -18.67
N TYR A 181 -1.17 -13.48 -17.99
CA TYR A 181 -2.48 -12.95 -17.55
C TYR A 181 -3.48 -12.87 -18.71
N ARG A 182 -3.07 -12.27 -19.83
CA ARG A 182 -3.91 -12.12 -21.04
C ARG A 182 -4.32 -13.46 -21.62
N ALA A 183 -3.38 -14.41 -21.74
CA ALA A 183 -3.66 -15.77 -22.24
C ALA A 183 -4.67 -16.53 -21.34
N HIS A 184 -4.72 -16.16 -20.06
CA HIS A 184 -5.62 -16.74 -19.08
C HIS A 184 -6.93 -15.96 -18.88
N GLY A 185 -7.22 -14.96 -19.74
CA GLY A 185 -8.52 -14.28 -19.80
C GLY A 185 -8.59 -12.94 -19.08
N TRP A 186 -7.49 -12.44 -18.50
CA TRP A 186 -7.45 -11.10 -17.93
C TRP A 186 -7.58 -10.01 -19.01
N PRO A 187 -8.32 -8.90 -18.79
CA PRO A 187 -8.96 -8.46 -17.54
C PRO A 187 -10.44 -8.86 -17.36
N ASP A 188 -10.97 -9.74 -18.21
CA ASP A 188 -12.36 -10.19 -18.12
C ASP A 188 -12.50 -11.22 -16.97
N LEU A 189 -13.07 -10.78 -15.84
CA LEU A 189 -13.24 -11.62 -14.65
C LEU A 189 -14.13 -12.85 -14.88
N GLU A 190 -15.01 -12.84 -15.89
CA GLU A 190 -15.83 -14.02 -16.23
C GLU A 190 -15.01 -15.09 -16.96
N ARG A 191 -13.97 -14.67 -17.68
CA ARG A 191 -13.09 -15.56 -18.46
C ARG A 191 -11.77 -15.88 -17.75
N TYR A 192 -11.42 -15.08 -16.74
CA TYR A 192 -10.14 -15.15 -16.06
C TYR A 192 -9.99 -16.44 -15.23
N ARG A 193 -9.03 -17.27 -15.62
CA ARG A 193 -8.72 -18.54 -14.95
C ARG A 193 -7.58 -18.35 -13.94
N LYS A 194 -7.90 -17.75 -12.79
CA LYS A 194 -6.92 -17.41 -11.74
C LYS A 194 -5.95 -18.55 -11.39
N LYS A 195 -6.46 -19.73 -11.04
CA LYS A 195 -5.62 -20.86 -10.58
C LYS A 195 -4.62 -21.29 -11.66
N ASP A 196 -5.08 -21.40 -12.89
CA ASP A 196 -4.23 -21.80 -14.03
C ASP A 196 -3.21 -20.69 -14.35
N CYS A 197 -3.62 -19.42 -14.26
CA CYS A 197 -2.76 -18.26 -14.47
C CYS A 197 -1.59 -18.25 -13.49
N LEU A 198 -1.88 -18.33 -12.19
CA LEU A 198 -0.85 -18.31 -11.15
C LEU A 198 0.09 -19.52 -11.25
N LYS A 199 -0.43 -20.70 -11.61
CA LYS A 199 0.39 -21.88 -11.88
C LYS A 199 1.33 -21.66 -13.07
N ALA A 200 0.83 -21.07 -14.15
CA ALA A 200 1.63 -20.77 -15.34
C ALA A 200 2.72 -19.72 -15.03
N ILE A 201 2.41 -18.69 -14.24
CA ILE A 201 3.39 -17.70 -13.77
C ILE A 201 4.49 -18.37 -12.96
N HIS A 202 4.15 -19.22 -11.98
CA HIS A 202 5.15 -19.89 -11.15
C HIS A 202 6.10 -20.77 -11.98
N ILE A 203 5.57 -21.51 -12.95
CA ILE A 203 6.39 -22.31 -13.88
C ILE A 203 7.27 -21.40 -14.73
N ALA A 204 6.71 -20.35 -15.33
CA ALA A 204 7.44 -19.47 -16.23
C ALA A 204 8.55 -18.69 -15.52
N LEU A 205 8.31 -18.19 -14.30
CA LEU A 205 9.34 -17.54 -13.50
C LEU A 205 10.47 -18.51 -13.15
N ARG A 206 10.15 -19.70 -12.61
CA ARG A 206 11.16 -20.72 -12.28
C ARG A 206 12.01 -21.14 -13.47
N ASP A 207 11.41 -21.29 -14.65
CA ASP A 207 12.09 -21.85 -15.82
C ASP A 207 12.94 -20.80 -16.57
N ASN A 208 12.61 -19.50 -16.44
CA ASN A 208 13.30 -18.41 -17.16
C ASN A 208 14.16 -17.50 -16.24
N PHE A 209 13.93 -17.53 -14.92
CA PHE A 209 14.55 -16.69 -13.90
C PHE A 209 14.92 -17.54 -12.65
N PRO A 210 15.90 -18.47 -12.77
CA PRO A 210 16.26 -19.42 -11.71
C PRO A 210 17.04 -18.84 -10.53
#